data_AF-A0A1V6EBC5-F1
#
_entry.id   AF-A0A1V6EBC5-F1
#
_cell.length_a   1.000
_cell.length_b   1.000
_cell.length_c   1.000
_cell.angle_alpha   90.00
_cell.angle_beta   90.00
_cell.angle_gamma   90.00
#
_symmetry.space_group_name_H-M   'P 1'
#
loop_
_entity.id
_entity.type
_entity.pdbx_description
1 polymer ?
#
loop_
_entity_poly.entity_id
_entity_poly.type
_entity_poly.pdbx_seq_one_letter_code
_entity_poly.pdbx_strand_id
1 'polypeptide(L)'
;MNYKADLFNKFNAFIANYAFEEKKKIWQEHSQKFHTFWQNRILNHSAPELNDEEIDGIIRILDRNGKGNRQGAESVAVVWIWQGAWRRLFHQLRDNNSLALSLNDVFIARTDEERANAIDELYKVNQKHKNNLTGENGNGLNALLVAYDPFHNLSMVSLKDRKAFIDYFSVPFAGNLDAMSYGNRMVATNQAIIAWFEELGLDYDARTLSIFCYSDAVQPLWKKKSTETETEAQEETADFAHEEQEGSEEESHHFSLEKQLEDFLIQNWEKTLLGEKYELLEENGELVSQQYKTDIGRIDILARDKKDGRYVVVELKLGRASDVTVGQLTRYMGWLEEHKCRDGRSTKGIIIAAEYDPKIYYSTKKVPDVEVFEYRLKFELVPYVK
;
A
#
# COMPACT_ATOMS: atom_id res chain seq x y z
N MET A 1 37.00 0.70 11.79
CA MET A 1 36.77 2.05 11.26
C MET A 1 35.60 2.66 12.00
N ASN A 2 35.69 3.92 12.45
CA ASN A 2 34.62 4.56 13.22
C ASN A 2 33.45 4.91 12.28
N TYR A 3 32.50 3.98 12.09
CA TYR A 3 31.34 4.15 11.21
C TYR A 3 30.54 5.42 11.53
N LYS A 4 30.57 5.89 12.79
CA LYS A 4 29.94 7.15 13.21
C LYS A 4 30.53 8.36 12.49
N ALA A 5 31.85 8.41 12.31
CA ALA A 5 32.52 9.51 11.59
C ALA A 5 32.21 9.49 10.09
N ASP A 6 32.13 8.28 9.50
CA ASP A 6 31.71 8.11 8.10
C ASP A 6 30.25 8.55 7.91
N LEU A 7 29.35 8.14 8.81
CA LEU A 7 27.94 8.54 8.75
C LEU A 7 27.76 10.05 8.92
N PHE A 8 28.49 10.68 9.84
CA PHE A 8 28.50 12.13 10.02
C PHE A 8 28.93 12.86 8.73
N ASN A 9 29.98 12.38 8.06
CA ASN A 9 30.42 12.95 6.78
C ASN A 9 29.38 12.77 5.66
N LYS A 10 28.74 11.59 5.58
CA LYS A 10 27.63 11.34 4.65
C LYS A 10 26.46 12.28 4.90
N PHE A 11 26.12 12.53 6.17
CA PHE A 11 25.07 13.46 6.54
C PHE A 11 25.40 14.89 6.10
N ASN A 12 26.62 15.37 6.35
CA ASN A 12 27.04 16.70 5.91
C ASN A 12 27.01 16.87 4.39
N ALA A 13 27.38 15.83 3.63
CA ALA A 13 27.26 15.84 2.18
C ALA A 13 25.79 15.84 1.72
N PHE A 14 24.93 15.10 2.41
CA PHE A 14 23.48 15.08 2.16
C PHE A 14 22.86 16.46 2.42
N ILE A 15 23.07 17.04 3.61
CA ILE A 15 22.41 18.29 4.01
C ILE A 15 22.86 19.47 3.14
N ALA A 16 24.10 19.47 2.65
CA ALA A 16 24.60 20.50 1.73
C ALA A 16 23.81 20.55 0.40
N ASN A 17 23.15 19.46 0.01
CA ASN A 17 22.35 19.36 -1.21
C ASN A 17 20.84 19.21 -0.92
N TYR A 18 20.44 19.24 0.35
CA TYR A 18 19.05 19.12 0.77
C TYR A 18 18.46 20.51 1.03
N ALA A 19 17.36 20.84 0.34
CA ALA A 19 16.67 22.12 0.47
C ALA A 19 15.87 22.21 1.80
N PHE A 20 16.57 22.16 2.94
CA PHE A 20 16.01 22.00 4.27
C PHE A 20 14.87 22.98 4.58
N GLU A 21 15.10 24.28 4.40
CA GLU A 21 14.09 25.31 4.70
C GLU A 21 12.85 25.23 3.80
N GLU A 22 13.04 24.89 2.53
CA GLU A 22 11.93 24.69 1.59
C GLU A 22 11.10 23.46 1.99
N LYS A 23 11.76 22.34 2.30
CA LYS A 23 11.10 21.11 2.73
C LYS A 23 10.36 21.32 4.05
N LYS A 24 10.97 22.03 5.00
CA LYS A 24 10.33 22.38 6.27
C LYS A 24 9.03 23.14 6.06
N LYS A 25 9.02 24.14 5.17
CA LYS A 25 7.80 24.89 4.82
C LYS A 25 6.73 23.99 4.20
N ILE A 26 7.10 23.12 3.25
CA ILE A 26 6.16 22.17 2.63
C ILE A 26 5.52 21.27 3.70
N TRP A 27 6.32 20.77 4.64
CA TRP A 27 5.83 19.87 5.70
C TRP A 27 4.97 20.59 6.75
N GLN A 28 5.22 21.87 7.02
CA GLN A 28 4.30 22.71 7.80
C GLN A 28 2.94 22.85 7.09
N GLU A 29 2.93 23.10 5.78
CA GLU A 29 1.70 23.21 4.99
C GLU A 29 0.95 21.87 4.92
N HIS A 30 1.66 20.75 4.76
CA HIS A 30 1.06 19.41 4.76
C HIS A 30 0.45 19.05 6.11
N SER A 31 1.18 19.29 7.21
CA SER A 31 0.66 19.09 8.56
C SER A 31 -0.56 19.96 8.81
N GLN A 32 -0.54 21.23 8.42
CA GLN A 32 -1.69 22.12 8.56
C GLN A 32 -2.92 21.61 7.77
N LYS A 33 -2.72 21.15 6.53
CA LYS A 33 -3.80 20.53 5.73
C LYS A 33 -4.37 19.28 6.40
N PHE A 34 -3.51 18.42 6.93
CA PHE A 34 -3.92 17.22 7.66
C PHE A 34 -4.73 17.57 8.91
N HIS A 35 -4.25 18.50 9.74
CA HIS A 35 -4.96 18.98 10.92
C HIS A 35 -6.34 19.56 10.59
N THR A 36 -6.42 20.43 9.56
CA THR A 36 -7.68 21.03 9.13
C THR A 36 -8.66 19.95 8.66
N PHE A 37 -8.21 18.96 7.88
CA PHE A 37 -9.04 17.84 7.49
C PHE A 37 -9.50 17.01 8.69
N TRP A 38 -8.58 16.64 9.58
CA TRP A 38 -8.88 15.85 10.77
C TRP A 38 -9.96 16.50 11.65
N GLN A 39 -9.79 17.78 11.98
CA GLN A 39 -10.72 18.52 12.83
C GLN A 39 -12.06 18.77 12.14
N ASN A 40 -12.03 19.30 10.90
CA ASN A 40 -13.26 19.77 10.26
C ASN A 40 -14.05 18.66 9.58
N ARG A 41 -13.41 17.54 9.23
CA ARG A 41 -14.01 16.50 8.39
C ARG A 41 -14.08 15.14 9.06
N ILE A 42 -13.13 14.77 9.91
CA ILE A 42 -13.22 13.53 10.68
C ILE A 42 -14.00 13.77 11.97
N LEU A 43 -13.54 14.67 12.84
CA LEU A 43 -14.15 14.86 14.17
C LEU A 43 -15.47 15.66 14.17
N ASN A 44 -15.70 16.54 13.19
CA ASN A 44 -16.92 17.35 13.13
C ASN A 44 -18.07 16.61 12.44
N HIS A 45 -18.85 15.82 13.18
CA HIS A 45 -19.99 15.02 12.67
C HIS A 45 -21.10 15.80 11.98
N SER A 46 -21.15 17.13 12.13
CA SER A 46 -22.11 17.99 11.43
C SER A 46 -21.65 18.40 10.02
N ALA A 47 -20.39 18.15 9.65
CA ALA A 47 -19.89 18.40 8.31
C ALA A 47 -20.56 17.49 7.26
N PRO A 48 -20.61 17.92 5.99
CA PRO A 48 -21.08 17.08 4.88
C PRO A 48 -20.32 15.75 4.80
N GLU A 49 -20.94 14.78 4.12
CA GLU A 49 -20.32 13.49 3.82
C GLU A 49 -18.92 13.67 3.21
N LEU A 50 -18.00 12.80 3.59
CA LEU A 50 -16.67 12.78 3.01
C LEU A 50 -16.77 12.44 1.52
N ASN A 51 -16.08 13.20 0.67
CA ASN A 51 -15.91 12.80 -0.72
C ASN A 51 -14.47 12.33 -0.96
N ASP A 52 -14.33 11.48 -1.98
CA ASP A 52 -13.06 10.86 -2.33
C ASP A 52 -11.98 11.87 -2.72
N GLU A 53 -12.31 13.01 -3.33
CA GLU A 53 -11.31 13.98 -3.78
C GLU A 53 -10.60 14.64 -2.58
N GLU A 54 -11.34 14.91 -1.52
CA GLU A 54 -10.79 15.46 -0.28
C GLU A 54 -9.92 14.45 0.44
N ILE A 55 -10.37 13.18 0.49
CA ILE A 55 -9.58 12.09 1.03
C ILE A 55 -8.31 11.88 0.20
N ASP A 56 -8.41 11.90 -1.13
CA ASP A 56 -7.29 11.75 -2.06
C ASP A 56 -6.26 12.88 -1.86
N GLY A 57 -6.70 14.09 -1.52
CA GLY A 57 -5.84 15.19 -1.09
C GLY A 57 -4.96 14.84 0.11
N ILE A 58 -5.51 14.13 1.10
CA ILE A 58 -4.78 13.66 2.28
C ILE A 58 -3.94 12.42 1.98
N ILE A 59 -4.44 11.49 1.18
CA ILE A 59 -3.69 10.30 0.77
C ILE A 59 -2.41 10.71 0.04
N ARG A 60 -2.43 11.77 -0.78
CA ARG A 60 -1.21 12.27 -1.44
C ARG A 60 -0.13 12.73 -0.46
N ILE A 61 -0.52 13.21 0.73
CA ILE A 61 0.42 13.54 1.81
C ILE A 61 0.95 12.27 2.46
N LEU A 62 0.07 11.29 2.72
CA LEU A 62 0.41 10.06 3.44
C LEU A 62 1.26 9.10 2.60
N ASP A 63 0.85 8.82 1.37
CA ASP A 63 1.43 7.78 0.55
C ASP A 63 1.90 8.34 -0.80
N ARG A 64 3.16 8.08 -1.14
CA ARG A 64 3.75 8.44 -2.42
C ARG A 64 3.00 7.80 -3.60
N ASN A 65 2.41 6.62 -3.40
CA ASN A 65 1.59 5.95 -4.42
C ASN A 65 0.13 6.46 -4.46
N GLY A 66 -0.19 7.47 -3.65
CA GLY A 66 -1.50 8.10 -3.64
C GLY A 66 -1.90 8.64 -5.02
N LYS A 67 -3.16 8.40 -5.39
CA LYS A 67 -3.72 8.84 -6.67
C LYS A 67 -3.45 10.32 -6.92
N GLY A 68 -2.84 10.62 -8.07
CA GLY A 68 -2.51 11.98 -8.50
C GLY A 68 -1.13 12.49 -8.07
N ASN A 69 -0.37 11.74 -7.26
CA ASN A 69 1.04 12.04 -7.03
C ASN A 69 1.87 11.81 -8.31
N ARG A 70 2.92 12.62 -8.46
CA ARG A 70 3.88 12.55 -9.57
C ARG A 70 5.29 12.38 -9.00
N GLN A 71 6.27 12.12 -9.87
CA GLN A 71 7.67 12.11 -9.47
C GLN A 71 8.04 13.42 -8.77
N GLY A 72 8.70 13.31 -7.62
CA GLY A 72 9.06 14.47 -6.79
C GLY A 72 7.97 14.95 -5.82
N ALA A 73 6.79 14.30 -5.79
CA ALA A 73 5.79 14.59 -4.76
C ALA A 73 6.36 14.34 -3.34
N GLU A 74 6.06 15.28 -2.45
CA GLU A 74 6.40 15.20 -1.03
C GLU A 74 5.29 14.44 -0.28
N SER A 75 5.58 13.20 0.06
CA SER A 75 4.70 12.32 0.81
C SER A 75 5.47 11.69 1.97
N VAL A 76 4.77 11.16 2.97
CA VAL A 76 5.39 10.62 4.18
C VAL A 76 6.31 9.46 3.80
N ALA A 77 5.78 8.47 3.09
CA ALA A 77 6.54 7.32 2.61
C ALA A 77 5.84 6.66 1.41
N VAL A 78 6.43 5.60 0.87
CA VAL A 78 5.66 4.56 0.19
C VAL A 78 5.07 3.68 1.29
N VAL A 79 3.80 3.89 1.63
CA VAL A 79 3.18 3.27 2.84
C VAL A 79 2.66 1.86 2.52
N TRP A 80 2.44 1.57 1.23
CA TRP A 80 1.92 0.31 0.70
C TRP A 80 0.46 0.03 1.07
N ILE A 81 -0.31 1.10 1.34
CA ILE A 81 -1.76 1.02 1.50
C ILE A 81 -2.39 1.56 0.23
N TRP A 82 -3.11 0.70 -0.49
CA TRP A 82 -3.70 1.07 -1.77
C TRP A 82 -4.87 2.06 -1.60
N GLN A 83 -5.19 2.78 -2.68
CA GLN A 83 -6.07 3.96 -2.64
C GLN A 83 -7.43 3.72 -1.95
N GLY A 84 -8.12 2.63 -2.29
CA GLY A 84 -9.42 2.33 -1.72
C GLY A 84 -9.33 1.89 -0.26
N ALA A 85 -8.26 1.23 0.18
CA ALA A 85 -8.05 0.93 1.60
C ALA A 85 -7.93 2.20 2.43
N TRP A 86 -7.19 3.20 1.95
CA TRP A 86 -7.16 4.51 2.61
C TRP A 86 -8.53 5.18 2.67
N ARG A 87 -9.27 5.20 1.55
CA ARG A 87 -10.62 5.79 1.54
C ARG A 87 -11.54 5.09 2.53
N ARG A 88 -11.57 3.76 2.55
CA ARG A 88 -12.33 2.96 3.53
C ARG A 88 -11.94 3.32 4.96
N LEU A 89 -10.65 3.46 5.25
CA LEU A 89 -10.18 3.86 6.57
C LEU A 89 -10.73 5.24 6.96
N PHE A 90 -10.66 6.24 6.09
CA PHE A 90 -11.16 7.59 6.40
C PHE A 90 -12.68 7.65 6.56
N HIS A 91 -13.44 6.94 5.73
CA HIS A 91 -14.88 6.78 5.93
C HIS A 91 -15.19 6.08 7.26
N GLN A 92 -14.45 5.02 7.60
CA GLN A 92 -14.65 4.34 8.88
C GLN A 92 -14.31 5.23 10.08
N LEU A 93 -13.23 6.03 10.00
CA LEU A 93 -12.90 7.00 11.04
C LEU A 93 -14.00 8.05 11.18
N ARG A 94 -14.60 8.49 10.07
CA ARG A 94 -15.75 9.39 10.08
C ARG A 94 -16.97 8.77 10.77
N ASP A 95 -17.29 7.52 10.45
CA ASP A 95 -18.52 6.86 10.92
C ASP A 95 -18.39 6.26 12.32
N ASN A 96 -17.16 5.95 12.77
CA ASN A 96 -16.89 5.36 14.07
C ASN A 96 -16.24 6.37 15.03
N ASN A 97 -17.07 7.08 15.80
CA ASN A 97 -16.61 8.09 16.75
C ASN A 97 -15.65 7.52 17.81
N SER A 98 -15.85 6.27 18.25
CA SER A 98 -14.94 5.64 19.22
C SER A 98 -13.54 5.45 18.65
N LEU A 99 -13.44 5.03 17.38
CA LEU A 99 -12.17 4.84 16.70
C LEU A 99 -11.47 6.18 16.43
N ALA A 100 -12.21 7.19 15.95
CA ALA A 100 -11.66 8.51 15.71
C ALA A 100 -11.18 9.20 16.99
N LEU A 101 -11.94 9.14 18.09
CA LEU A 101 -11.51 9.70 19.36
C LEU A 101 -10.28 8.97 19.91
N SER A 102 -10.22 7.64 19.81
CA SER A 102 -9.03 6.88 20.23
C SER A 102 -7.79 7.29 19.42
N LEU A 103 -7.91 7.49 18.11
CA LEU A 103 -6.81 7.98 17.28
C LEU A 103 -6.46 9.45 17.61
N ASN A 104 -7.45 10.28 17.93
CA ASN A 104 -7.21 11.64 18.36
C ASN A 104 -6.43 11.71 19.68
N ASP A 105 -6.72 10.82 20.63
CA ASP A 105 -5.99 10.73 21.89
C ASP A 105 -4.50 10.42 21.65
N VAL A 106 -4.19 9.59 20.65
CA VAL A 106 -2.80 9.36 20.22
C VAL A 106 -2.15 10.66 19.71
N PHE A 107 -2.84 11.42 18.87
CA PHE A 107 -2.29 12.65 18.29
C PHE A 107 -2.00 13.73 19.34
N ILE A 108 -2.85 13.85 20.36
CA ILE A 108 -2.74 14.91 21.37
C ILE A 108 -1.94 14.51 22.62
N ALA A 109 -1.50 13.25 22.71
CA ALA A 109 -0.67 12.75 23.80
C ALA A 109 0.61 13.57 23.95
N ARG A 110 0.92 13.99 25.18
CA ARG A 110 1.98 14.96 25.50
C ARG A 110 3.26 14.30 26.00
N THR A 111 3.16 13.06 26.45
CA THR A 111 4.31 12.26 26.88
C THR A 111 4.39 10.96 26.10
N ASP A 112 5.56 10.33 26.10
CA ASP A 112 5.78 9.05 25.42
C ASP A 112 4.97 7.92 26.05
N GLU A 113 4.83 7.94 27.38
CA GLU A 113 4.01 6.99 28.13
C GLU A 113 2.53 7.16 27.79
N GLU A 114 2.02 8.40 27.77
CA GLU A 114 0.64 8.69 27.33
C GLU A 114 0.41 8.21 25.90
N ARG A 115 1.37 8.49 25.00
CA ARG A 115 1.27 8.11 23.59
C ARG A 115 1.28 6.60 23.41
N ALA A 116 2.19 5.88 24.07
CA ALA A 116 2.27 4.43 24.00
C ALA A 116 0.96 3.79 24.50
N ASN A 117 0.43 4.26 25.64
CA ASN A 117 -0.84 3.78 26.19
C ASN A 117 -2.03 4.08 25.26
N ALA A 118 -2.10 5.28 24.70
CA ALA A 118 -3.15 5.64 23.74
C ALA A 118 -3.09 4.77 22.46
N ILE A 119 -1.88 4.46 21.97
CA ILE A 119 -1.70 3.57 20.81
C ILE A 119 -2.15 2.14 21.15
N ASP A 120 -1.85 1.64 22.35
CA ASP A 120 -2.30 0.31 22.78
C ASP A 120 -3.84 0.24 22.91
N GLU A 121 -4.49 1.29 23.39
CA GLU A 121 -5.96 1.38 23.40
C GLU A 121 -6.54 1.47 21.99
N LEU A 122 -5.95 2.29 21.11
CA LEU A 122 -6.33 2.36 19.70
C LEU A 122 -6.20 0.98 19.04
N TYR A 123 -5.11 0.25 19.31
CA TYR A 123 -4.89 -1.10 18.79
C TYR A 123 -6.01 -2.07 19.21
N LYS A 124 -6.44 -2.02 20.48
CA LYS A 124 -7.56 -2.83 20.99
C LYS A 124 -8.88 -2.45 20.33
N VAL A 125 -9.20 -1.16 20.23
CA VAL A 125 -10.42 -0.65 19.58
C VAL A 125 -10.45 -1.05 18.11
N ASN A 126 -9.30 -1.02 17.44
CA ASN A 126 -9.18 -1.28 16.02
C ASN A 126 -9.09 -2.78 15.65
N GLN A 127 -8.86 -3.68 16.62
CA GLN A 127 -8.60 -5.11 16.36
C GLN A 127 -9.69 -5.81 15.52
N LYS A 128 -10.93 -5.34 15.62
CA LYS A 128 -12.08 -5.90 14.87
C LYS A 128 -12.22 -5.36 13.45
N HIS A 129 -11.35 -4.42 13.05
CA HIS A 129 -11.46 -3.67 11.82
C HIS A 129 -10.28 -4.01 10.89
N LYS A 130 -10.59 -4.48 9.68
CA LYS A 130 -9.59 -4.73 8.63
C LYS A 130 -9.39 -3.46 7.80
N ASN A 131 -8.74 -2.45 8.39
CA ASN A 131 -8.66 -1.10 7.84
C ASN A 131 -7.24 -0.54 7.73
N ASN A 132 -6.22 -1.37 7.92
CA ASN A 132 -4.80 -1.02 7.79
C ASN A 132 -4.28 0.08 8.73
N LEU A 133 -5.09 0.58 9.68
CA LEU A 133 -4.66 1.58 10.65
C LEU A 133 -3.59 1.02 11.60
N THR A 134 -3.87 -0.14 12.21
CA THR A 134 -3.00 -0.75 13.23
C THR A 134 -2.43 -2.12 12.79
N GLY A 135 -1.90 -2.18 11.56
CA GLY A 135 -1.25 -3.39 11.03
C GLY A 135 0.06 -3.72 11.75
N GLU A 136 0.55 -4.95 11.61
CA GLU A 136 1.73 -5.47 12.32
C GLU A 136 2.97 -4.56 12.24
N ASN A 137 3.27 -4.06 11.04
CA ASN A 137 4.42 -3.17 10.81
C ASN A 137 4.16 -1.70 11.16
N GLY A 138 2.91 -1.33 11.47
CA GLY A 138 2.58 0.01 11.92
C GLY A 138 2.48 1.09 10.84
N ASN A 139 2.62 0.73 9.56
CA ASN A 139 2.71 1.67 8.43
C ASN A 139 1.59 2.73 8.43
N GLY A 140 0.32 2.32 8.55
CA GLY A 140 -0.83 3.22 8.49
C GLY A 140 -0.84 4.26 9.63
N LEU A 141 -0.75 3.80 10.87
CA LEU A 141 -0.70 4.69 12.05
C LEU A 141 0.52 5.60 12.03
N ASN A 142 1.72 5.08 11.73
CA ASN A 142 2.92 5.91 11.65
C ASN A 142 2.81 6.96 10.54
N ALA A 143 2.21 6.63 9.39
CA ALA A 143 1.98 7.62 8.33
C ALA A 143 1.09 8.77 8.80
N LEU A 144 0.02 8.46 9.54
CA LEU A 144 -0.88 9.46 10.12
C LEU A 144 -0.18 10.30 11.21
N LEU A 145 0.67 9.69 12.05
CA LEU A 145 1.45 10.41 13.06
C LEU A 145 2.44 11.40 12.44
N VAL A 146 3.10 11.01 11.34
CA VAL A 146 4.01 11.91 10.61
C VAL A 146 3.24 13.00 9.88
N ALA A 147 2.08 12.71 9.29
CA ALA A 147 1.24 13.74 8.70
C ALA A 147 0.71 14.74 9.74
N TYR A 148 0.42 14.28 10.97
CA TYR A 148 0.05 15.14 12.07
C TYR A 148 1.24 15.98 12.55
N ASP A 149 2.36 15.35 12.94
CA ASP A 149 3.56 16.04 13.41
C ASP A 149 4.82 15.49 12.72
N PRO A 150 5.21 16.06 11.57
CA PRO A 150 6.32 15.54 10.77
C PRO A 150 7.69 15.78 11.38
N PHE A 151 7.80 16.66 12.39
CA PHE A 151 9.09 17.08 12.92
C PHE A 151 9.57 16.19 14.07
N HIS A 152 8.67 15.52 14.77
CA HIS A 152 8.99 14.62 15.89
C HIS A 152 8.72 13.13 15.59
N ASN A 153 8.03 12.82 14.49
CA ASN A 153 7.76 11.43 14.08
C ASN A 153 8.58 11.07 12.83
N LEU A 154 9.29 9.94 12.89
CA LEU A 154 10.08 9.43 11.78
C LEU A 154 9.18 8.98 10.63
N SER A 155 9.50 9.44 9.41
CA SER A 155 8.89 8.93 8.18
C SER A 155 9.42 7.56 7.76
N MET A 156 10.29 6.94 8.56
CA MET A 156 10.54 5.49 8.58
C MET A 156 9.35 4.78 9.24
N VAL A 157 8.24 4.67 8.49
CA VAL A 157 6.93 4.23 9.04
C VAL A 157 6.85 2.74 9.38
N SER A 158 7.73 1.90 8.83
CA SER A 158 7.75 0.46 9.06
C SER A 158 8.57 0.08 10.28
N LEU A 159 7.96 -0.63 11.23
CA LEU A 159 8.67 -1.18 12.40
C LEU A 159 9.76 -2.17 12.00
N LYS A 160 9.57 -2.93 10.92
CA LYS A 160 10.60 -3.81 10.35
C LYS A 160 11.83 -3.02 9.90
N ASP A 161 11.63 -1.90 9.22
CA ASP A 161 12.72 -1.02 8.79
C ASP A 161 13.41 -0.38 9.99
N ARG A 162 12.65 0.12 10.99
CA ARG A 162 13.22 0.66 12.24
C ARG A 162 14.07 -0.37 12.98
N LYS A 163 13.59 -1.61 13.09
CA LYS A 163 14.35 -2.71 13.69
C LYS A 163 15.65 -2.99 12.91
N ALA A 164 15.58 -3.10 11.59
CA ALA A 164 16.75 -3.33 10.76
C ALA A 164 17.79 -2.21 10.91
N PHE A 165 17.35 -0.96 10.99
CA PHE A 165 18.22 0.20 11.23
C PHE A 165 18.88 0.13 12.62
N ILE A 166 18.08 -0.11 13.67
CA ILE A 166 18.56 -0.23 15.06
C ILE A 166 19.60 -1.33 15.17
N ASP A 167 19.30 -2.51 14.63
CA ASP A 167 20.19 -3.68 14.66
C ASP A 167 21.51 -3.40 13.93
N TYR A 168 21.45 -2.81 12.73
CA TYR A 168 22.64 -2.54 11.91
C TYR A 168 23.59 -1.54 12.56
N PHE A 169 23.06 -0.41 13.03
CA PHE A 169 23.86 0.66 13.62
C PHE A 169 24.14 0.47 15.11
N SER A 170 23.62 -0.61 15.71
CA SER A 170 23.67 -0.87 17.15
C SER A 170 23.17 0.33 17.96
N VAL A 171 22.02 0.88 17.53
CA VAL A 171 21.36 2.00 18.22
C VAL A 171 21.03 1.55 19.65
N PRO A 172 21.44 2.31 20.69
CA PRO A 172 21.08 1.99 22.06
C PRO A 172 19.55 1.94 22.20
N PHE A 173 19.03 0.77 22.54
CA PHE A 173 17.60 0.52 22.65
C PHE A 173 17.31 -0.26 23.93
N ALA A 174 16.47 0.30 24.79
CA ALA A 174 16.12 -0.33 26.05
C ALA A 174 15.02 -1.37 25.85
N GLY A 175 15.39 -2.65 25.76
CA GLY A 175 14.47 -3.78 25.81
C GLY A 175 14.44 -4.63 24.54
N ASN A 176 13.53 -5.61 24.53
CA ASN A 176 13.30 -6.48 23.39
C ASN A 176 12.02 -6.04 22.66
N LEU A 177 12.15 -5.60 21.40
CA LEU A 177 11.03 -5.17 20.55
C LEU A 177 9.90 -6.20 20.50
N ASP A 178 10.23 -7.48 20.43
CA ASP A 178 9.24 -8.55 20.27
C ASP A 178 8.42 -8.78 21.55
N ALA A 179 8.94 -8.35 22.71
CA ALA A 179 8.27 -8.47 24.00
C ALA A 179 7.45 -7.21 24.37
N MET A 180 7.60 -6.12 23.62
CA MET A 180 6.91 -4.86 23.90
C MET A 180 5.46 -4.86 23.41
N SER A 181 4.61 -4.08 24.06
CA SER A 181 3.28 -3.76 23.53
C SER A 181 3.39 -3.01 22.19
N TYR A 182 2.28 -2.93 21.45
CA TYR A 182 2.27 -2.33 20.12
C TYR A 182 2.64 -0.84 20.17
N GLY A 183 2.07 -0.10 21.12
CA GLY A 183 2.39 1.30 21.37
C GLY A 183 3.83 1.53 21.79
N ASN A 184 4.36 0.70 22.70
CA ASN A 184 5.76 0.81 23.14
C ASN A 184 6.75 0.57 21.99
N ARG A 185 6.49 -0.38 21.09
CA ARG A 185 7.32 -0.58 19.89
C ARG A 185 7.36 0.68 19.03
N MET A 186 6.23 1.34 18.81
CA MET A 186 6.17 2.54 17.97
C MET A 186 6.91 3.72 18.59
N VAL A 187 6.65 4.00 19.86
CA VAL A 187 7.20 5.18 20.55
C VAL A 187 8.69 4.98 20.81
N ALA A 188 9.09 3.85 21.42
CA ALA A 188 10.49 3.62 21.79
C ALA A 188 11.42 3.60 20.57
N THR A 189 11.00 3.01 19.44
CA THR A 189 11.83 2.98 18.22
C THR A 189 12.00 4.36 17.60
N ASN A 190 10.94 5.18 17.63
CA ASN A 190 11.00 6.56 17.15
C ASN A 190 12.02 7.36 17.96
N GLN A 191 11.92 7.28 19.28
CA GLN A 191 12.80 8.01 20.19
C GLN A 191 14.25 7.55 20.12
N ALA A 192 14.49 6.24 20.14
CA ALA A 192 15.85 5.70 20.15
C ALA A 192 16.65 6.12 18.91
N ILE A 193 16.02 6.11 17.72
CA ILE A 193 16.68 6.52 16.48
C ILE A 193 16.96 8.04 16.50
N ILE A 194 16.01 8.87 16.93
CA ILE A 194 16.20 10.33 17.01
C ILE A 194 17.31 10.67 18.02
N ALA A 195 17.23 10.16 19.24
CA ALA A 195 18.23 10.39 20.29
C ALA A 195 19.63 9.92 19.86
N TRP A 196 19.72 8.82 19.11
CA TRP A 196 20.99 8.36 18.57
C TRP A 196 21.60 9.31 17.53
N PHE A 197 20.79 9.94 16.69
CA PHE A 197 21.28 10.99 15.80
C PHE A 197 21.74 12.23 16.57
N GLU A 198 21.02 12.63 17.62
CA GLU A 198 21.43 13.73 18.51
C GLU A 198 22.78 13.45 19.17
N GLU A 199 23.02 12.22 19.65
CA GLU A 199 24.32 11.79 20.20
C GLU A 199 25.48 11.85 19.18
N LEU A 200 25.17 11.76 17.88
CA LEU A 200 26.13 11.93 16.80
C LEU A 200 26.39 13.41 16.46
N GLY A 201 25.72 14.35 17.12
CA GLY A 201 25.75 15.78 16.82
C GLY A 201 24.90 16.16 15.61
N LEU A 202 23.93 15.31 15.23
CA LEU A 202 23.03 15.51 14.10
C LEU A 202 21.63 15.88 14.59
N ASP A 203 21.52 17.07 15.18
CA ASP A 203 20.29 17.64 15.73
C ASP A 203 19.42 18.25 14.60
N TYR A 204 18.61 17.39 13.97
CA TYR A 204 17.69 17.74 12.88
C TYR A 204 16.33 17.08 13.10
N ASP A 205 15.28 17.63 12.47
CA ASP A 205 13.94 17.08 12.60
C ASP A 205 13.83 15.63 12.06
N ALA A 206 12.87 14.89 12.61
CA ALA A 206 12.67 13.47 12.34
C ALA A 206 12.46 13.16 10.85
N ARG A 207 11.82 14.07 10.10
CA ARG A 207 11.62 13.94 8.66
C ARG A 207 12.94 14.00 7.90
N THR A 208 13.78 14.98 8.20
CA THR A 208 15.10 15.15 7.59
C THR A 208 16.00 13.96 7.89
N LEU A 209 16.03 13.50 9.15
CA LEU A 209 16.75 12.29 9.55
C LEU A 209 16.26 11.05 8.79
N SER A 210 14.94 10.90 8.64
CA SER A 210 14.35 9.78 7.91
C SER A 210 14.71 9.80 6.41
N ILE A 211 14.69 10.96 5.75
CA ILE A 211 15.13 11.09 4.35
C ILE A 211 16.60 10.68 4.22
N PHE A 212 17.45 11.12 5.14
CA PHE A 212 18.86 10.73 5.14
C PHE A 212 19.02 9.20 5.27
N CYS A 213 18.28 8.55 6.17
CA CYS A 213 18.31 7.10 6.35
C CYS A 213 17.95 6.33 5.06
N TYR A 214 17.05 6.88 4.26
CA TYR A 214 16.62 6.32 2.97
C TYR A 214 17.41 6.84 1.75
N SER A 215 18.45 7.64 1.95
CA SER A 215 19.31 8.10 0.85
C SER A 215 20.14 6.95 0.27
N ASP A 216 20.53 7.07 -0.99
CA ASP A 216 21.36 6.07 -1.70
C ASP A 216 22.68 5.77 -0.96
N ALA A 217 23.18 6.71 -0.17
CA ALA A 217 24.41 6.56 0.59
C ALA A 217 24.25 5.74 1.88
N VAL A 218 23.04 5.59 2.41
CA VAL A 218 22.78 5.03 3.74
C VAL A 218 21.84 3.83 3.69
N GLN A 219 20.77 3.89 2.89
CA GLN A 219 19.78 2.82 2.78
C GLN A 219 20.41 1.44 2.53
N PRO A 220 21.36 1.28 1.58
CA PRO A 220 21.94 -0.04 1.28
C PRO A 220 22.72 -0.67 2.43
N LEU A 221 23.10 0.13 3.43
CA LEU A 221 23.86 -0.36 4.58
C LEU A 221 22.99 -1.24 5.48
N TRP A 222 21.77 -0.79 5.79
CA TRP A 222 20.90 -1.40 6.78
C TRP A 222 19.70 -2.13 6.16
N LYS A 223 19.23 -1.68 4.99
CA LYS A 223 18.10 -2.30 4.31
C LYS A 223 18.61 -3.39 3.37
N LYS A 224 18.60 -4.63 3.85
CA LYS A 224 18.87 -5.80 3.01
C LYS A 224 17.84 -5.84 1.88
N LYS A 225 18.29 -5.88 0.63
CA LYS A 225 17.41 -6.30 -0.48
C LYS A 225 16.98 -7.73 -0.17
N SER A 226 15.68 -7.98 -0.08
CA SER A 226 15.16 -9.33 -0.16
C SER A 226 15.60 -9.87 -1.52
N THR A 227 16.52 -10.82 -1.54
CA THR A 227 17.01 -11.50 -2.74
C THR A 227 15.92 -12.32 -3.48
N GLU A 228 14.69 -12.32 -2.97
CA GLU A 228 13.53 -13.02 -3.52
C GLU A 228 12.77 -12.22 -4.59
N THR A 229 13.10 -10.94 -4.84
CA THR A 229 12.30 -10.10 -5.76
C THR A 229 13.02 -9.61 -7.02
N GLU A 230 14.35 -9.62 -7.06
CA GLU A 230 15.10 -9.08 -8.21
C GLU A 230 15.80 -10.15 -9.06
N THR A 231 16.06 -11.35 -8.52
CA THR A 231 16.84 -12.40 -9.22
C THR A 231 15.98 -13.26 -10.14
N GLU A 232 14.70 -13.50 -9.80
CA GLU A 232 13.78 -14.30 -10.63
C GLU A 232 13.25 -13.54 -11.85
N ALA A 233 13.23 -12.19 -11.81
CA ALA A 233 12.76 -11.36 -12.92
C ALA A 233 13.65 -11.44 -14.17
N GLN A 234 14.89 -11.93 -14.05
CA GLN A 234 15.80 -12.10 -15.17
C GLN A 234 15.93 -13.55 -15.64
N GLU A 235 15.70 -14.54 -14.77
CA GLU A 235 15.86 -15.97 -15.14
C GLU A 235 14.55 -16.61 -15.66
N GLU A 236 13.35 -16.14 -15.29
CA GLU A 236 12.09 -16.72 -15.79
C GLU A 236 11.69 -16.23 -17.20
N THR A 237 12.29 -15.15 -17.71
CA THR A 237 12.07 -14.71 -19.11
C THR A 237 12.65 -15.68 -20.13
N ALA A 238 13.53 -16.60 -19.71
CA ALA A 238 14.16 -17.58 -20.59
C ALA A 238 13.32 -18.84 -20.79
N ASP A 239 12.42 -19.20 -19.86
CA ASP A 239 11.72 -20.49 -19.88
C ASP A 239 10.35 -20.46 -20.59
N PHE A 240 9.88 -19.26 -20.96
CA PHE A 240 8.73 -19.08 -21.88
C PHE A 240 9.14 -18.96 -23.35
N ALA A 241 10.45 -18.98 -23.68
CA ALA A 241 10.94 -18.81 -25.06
C ALA A 241 10.78 -20.06 -25.96
N HIS A 242 9.96 -21.03 -25.57
CA HIS A 242 9.62 -22.18 -26.40
C HIS A 242 8.13 -22.23 -26.75
N GLU A 243 7.58 -21.10 -27.23
CA GLU A 243 6.69 -21.00 -28.39
C GLU A 243 6.28 -19.52 -28.61
N GLU A 244 7.24 -18.63 -28.86
CA GLU A 244 6.94 -17.27 -29.36
C GLU A 244 7.79 -16.97 -30.59
N GLN A 245 7.13 -16.89 -31.74
CA GLN A 245 7.67 -16.26 -32.95
C GLN A 245 7.43 -14.76 -32.84
N GLU A 246 8.50 -13.97 -32.98
CA GLU A 246 8.55 -12.52 -33.26
C GLU A 246 7.30 -11.69 -32.88
N GLY A 247 7.21 -11.28 -31.60
CA GLY A 247 6.19 -10.34 -31.14
C GLY A 247 6.40 -8.92 -31.68
N SER A 248 5.34 -8.34 -32.23
CA SER A 248 5.33 -7.01 -32.86
C SER A 248 5.21 -5.88 -31.82
N GLU A 249 5.47 -4.62 -32.22
CA GLU A 249 5.23 -3.44 -31.37
C GLU A 249 3.80 -3.40 -30.80
N GLU A 250 2.82 -3.97 -31.52
CA GLU A 250 1.42 -4.05 -31.10
C GLU A 250 1.21 -4.89 -29.82
N GLU A 251 1.91 -6.02 -29.68
CA GLU A 251 1.80 -6.88 -28.48
C GLU A 251 2.34 -6.18 -27.23
N SER A 252 3.42 -5.39 -27.36
CA SER A 252 3.96 -4.58 -26.27
C SER A 252 2.98 -3.49 -25.81
N HIS A 253 2.27 -2.88 -26.76
CA HIS A 253 1.26 -1.86 -26.48
C HIS A 253 0.02 -2.48 -25.83
N HIS A 254 -0.40 -3.66 -26.28
CA HIS A 254 -1.46 -4.43 -25.65
C HIS A 254 -1.09 -4.81 -24.21
N PHE A 255 0.10 -5.34 -23.94
CA PHE A 255 0.51 -5.64 -22.56
C PHE A 255 0.45 -4.40 -21.64
N SER A 256 0.92 -3.25 -22.12
CA SER A 256 0.86 -1.99 -21.35
C SER A 256 -0.56 -1.54 -21.03
N LEU A 257 -1.52 -1.78 -21.91
CA LEU A 257 -2.92 -1.38 -21.73
C LEU A 257 -3.67 -2.33 -20.77
N GLU A 258 -3.30 -3.62 -20.73
CA GLU A 258 -3.98 -4.63 -19.89
C GLU A 258 -3.62 -4.38 -18.43
N LYS A 259 -2.34 -4.09 -18.19
CA LYS A 259 -1.86 -3.59 -16.91
C LYS A 259 -2.58 -2.31 -16.48
N GLN A 260 -2.85 -1.38 -17.41
CA GLN A 260 -3.60 -0.15 -17.08
C GLN A 260 -5.06 -0.44 -16.70
N LEU A 261 -5.72 -1.40 -17.35
CA LEU A 261 -7.06 -1.85 -16.98
C LEU A 261 -7.06 -2.49 -15.59
N GLU A 262 -6.10 -3.36 -15.31
CA GLU A 262 -5.90 -3.98 -14.01
C GLU A 262 -5.70 -2.93 -12.90
N ASP A 263 -4.72 -2.02 -13.10
CA ASP A 263 -4.43 -0.92 -12.18
C ASP A 263 -5.69 -0.06 -11.94
N PHE A 264 -6.47 0.21 -12.99
CA PHE A 264 -7.73 0.94 -12.87
C PHE A 264 -8.77 0.20 -12.03
N LEU A 265 -8.97 -1.11 -12.26
CA LEU A 265 -9.90 -1.93 -11.49
C LEU A 265 -9.49 -2.00 -10.02
N ILE A 266 -8.22 -2.23 -9.72
CA ILE A 266 -7.70 -2.26 -8.34
C ILE A 266 -7.92 -0.91 -7.63
N GLN A 267 -7.55 0.20 -8.27
CA GLN A 267 -7.69 1.54 -7.68
C GLN A 267 -9.14 1.95 -7.43
N ASN A 268 -10.08 1.43 -8.23
CA ASN A 268 -11.49 1.77 -8.16
C ASN A 268 -12.34 0.60 -7.69
N TRP A 269 -11.75 -0.44 -7.09
CA TRP A 269 -12.40 -1.74 -6.84
C TRP A 269 -13.77 -1.59 -6.19
N GLU A 270 -13.86 -0.82 -5.10
CA GLU A 270 -15.10 -0.58 -4.34
C GLU A 270 -16.22 0.09 -5.14
N LYS A 271 -15.90 0.73 -6.28
CA LYS A 271 -16.86 1.38 -7.18
C LYS A 271 -17.28 0.50 -8.35
N THR A 272 -16.75 -0.72 -8.42
CA THR A 272 -17.06 -1.69 -9.48
C THR A 272 -18.11 -2.69 -9.00
N LEU A 273 -18.82 -3.31 -9.95
CA LEU A 273 -19.70 -4.44 -9.68
C LEU A 273 -18.98 -5.61 -9.01
N LEU A 274 -17.66 -5.72 -9.22
CA LEU A 274 -16.82 -6.71 -8.55
C LEU A 274 -16.62 -6.35 -7.08
N GLY A 275 -16.28 -5.10 -6.77
CA GLY A 275 -16.09 -4.65 -5.39
C GLY A 275 -17.35 -4.74 -4.54
N GLU A 276 -18.53 -4.67 -5.13
CA GLU A 276 -19.79 -4.94 -4.42
C GLU A 276 -19.86 -6.38 -3.89
N LYS A 277 -19.37 -7.36 -4.67
CA LYS A 277 -19.50 -8.80 -4.39
C LYS A 277 -18.25 -9.44 -3.78
N TYR A 278 -17.08 -8.92 -4.11
CA TYR A 278 -15.79 -9.54 -3.84
C TYR A 278 -14.86 -8.57 -3.09
N GLU A 279 -14.13 -9.08 -2.12
CA GLU A 279 -13.09 -8.35 -1.40
C GLU A 279 -11.71 -8.69 -1.97
N LEU A 280 -10.83 -7.70 -2.08
CA LEU A 280 -9.41 -7.93 -2.38
C LEU A 280 -8.72 -8.57 -1.16
N LEU A 281 -7.69 -9.34 -1.45
CA LEU A 281 -6.84 -10.05 -0.51
C LEU A 281 -5.70 -9.16 -0.04
N GLU A 282 -5.52 -9.14 1.27
CA GLU A 282 -4.40 -8.47 1.94
C GLU A 282 -3.67 -9.50 2.82
N GLU A 283 -2.35 -9.59 2.67
CA GLU A 283 -1.47 -10.41 3.50
C GLU A 283 -0.46 -9.47 4.19
N ASN A 284 -0.35 -9.53 5.51
CA ASN A 284 0.53 -8.65 6.31
C ASN A 284 0.33 -7.14 6.06
N GLY A 285 -0.89 -6.74 5.65
CA GLY A 285 -1.24 -5.36 5.32
C GLY A 285 -0.84 -4.92 3.90
N GLU A 286 -0.29 -5.83 3.10
CA GLU A 286 0.03 -5.59 1.68
C GLU A 286 -1.06 -6.19 0.80
N LEU A 287 -1.46 -5.45 -0.23
CA LEU A 287 -2.39 -5.95 -1.24
C LEU A 287 -1.71 -7.04 -2.07
N VAL A 288 -2.19 -8.28 -1.96
CA VAL A 288 -1.66 -9.41 -2.75
C VAL A 288 -2.56 -9.79 -3.92
N SER A 289 -3.76 -9.21 -4.02
CA SER A 289 -4.72 -9.54 -5.07
C SER A 289 -4.21 -9.35 -6.49
N GLN A 290 -3.40 -8.32 -6.73
CA GLN A 290 -2.96 -7.95 -8.07
C GLN A 290 -1.74 -8.78 -8.49
N GLN A 291 -1.77 -9.36 -9.68
CA GLN A 291 -0.71 -10.21 -10.21
C GLN A 291 -0.32 -11.31 -9.21
N TYR A 292 -1.32 -11.98 -8.63
CA TYR A 292 -1.14 -12.98 -7.57
C TYR A 292 -0.27 -14.12 -8.08
N LYS A 293 0.90 -14.28 -7.45
CA LYS A 293 1.89 -15.29 -7.83
C LYS A 293 1.46 -16.69 -7.42
N THR A 294 1.65 -17.65 -8.31
CA THR A 294 1.47 -19.10 -8.06
C THR A 294 2.63 -19.86 -8.70
N ASP A 295 2.75 -21.14 -8.38
CA ASP A 295 3.80 -22.01 -8.97
C ASP A 295 3.58 -22.29 -10.47
N ILE A 296 2.42 -21.90 -11.01
CA ILE A 296 2.00 -22.18 -12.39
C ILE A 296 1.69 -20.92 -13.21
N GLY A 297 2.16 -19.77 -12.74
CA GLY A 297 1.95 -18.46 -13.37
C GLY A 297 1.30 -17.44 -12.43
N ARG A 298 0.83 -16.33 -13.02
CA ARG A 298 0.24 -15.21 -12.29
C ARG A 298 -1.23 -15.07 -12.63
N ILE A 299 -2.04 -14.88 -11.60
CA ILE A 299 -3.45 -14.53 -11.73
C ILE A 299 -3.55 -13.01 -11.77
N ASP A 300 -4.22 -12.43 -12.75
CA ASP A 300 -4.35 -10.96 -12.86
C ASP A 300 -4.95 -10.37 -11.59
N ILE A 301 -6.15 -10.79 -11.19
CA ILE A 301 -6.73 -10.41 -9.90
C ILE A 301 -7.30 -11.62 -9.18
N LEU A 302 -6.78 -11.90 -7.98
CA LEU A 302 -7.34 -12.88 -7.05
C LEU A 302 -8.15 -12.17 -5.96
N ALA A 303 -9.43 -12.47 -5.85
CA ALA A 303 -10.33 -11.90 -4.86
C ALA A 303 -11.01 -12.99 -4.01
N ARG A 304 -11.81 -12.57 -3.05
CA ARG A 304 -12.64 -13.45 -2.22
C ARG A 304 -14.09 -13.03 -2.24
N ASP A 305 -14.98 -13.99 -2.39
CA ASP A 305 -16.42 -13.76 -2.31
C ASP A 305 -16.84 -13.35 -0.89
N LYS A 306 -17.46 -12.18 -0.77
CA LYS A 306 -17.90 -11.63 0.53
C LYS A 306 -19.02 -12.47 1.18
N LYS A 307 -19.78 -13.24 0.39
CA LYS A 307 -20.93 -14.04 0.85
C LYS A 307 -20.51 -15.41 1.36
N ASP A 308 -19.68 -16.13 0.61
CA ASP A 308 -19.35 -17.54 0.91
C ASP A 308 -17.84 -17.79 1.13
N GLY A 309 -17.01 -16.76 0.93
CA GLY A 309 -15.59 -16.83 1.19
C GLY A 309 -14.79 -17.64 0.17
N ARG A 310 -15.39 -18.02 -0.97
CA ARG A 310 -14.68 -18.70 -2.07
C ARG A 310 -13.66 -17.77 -2.74
N TYR A 311 -12.56 -18.35 -3.21
CA TYR A 311 -11.62 -17.63 -4.06
C TYR A 311 -12.25 -17.36 -5.42
N VAL A 312 -11.98 -16.17 -5.96
CA VAL A 312 -12.47 -15.71 -7.25
C VAL A 312 -11.29 -15.29 -8.10
N VAL A 313 -11.05 -16.04 -9.18
CA VAL A 313 -10.02 -15.74 -10.18
C VAL A 313 -10.62 -14.78 -11.20
N VAL A 314 -9.98 -13.64 -11.43
CA VAL A 314 -10.36 -12.71 -12.49
C VAL A 314 -9.24 -12.70 -13.52
N GLU A 315 -9.60 -13.02 -14.76
CA GLU A 315 -8.73 -12.99 -15.93
C GLU A 315 -9.14 -11.83 -16.84
N LEU A 316 -8.19 -10.97 -17.18
CA LEU A 316 -8.40 -9.80 -18.03
C LEU A 316 -7.93 -10.11 -19.46
N LYS A 317 -8.64 -9.54 -20.45
CA LYS A 317 -8.18 -9.47 -21.84
C LYS A 317 -8.55 -8.12 -22.44
N LEU A 318 -7.57 -7.38 -22.93
CA LEU A 318 -7.89 -6.18 -23.73
C LEU A 318 -8.61 -6.48 -25.03
N GLY A 319 -8.21 -7.57 -25.67
CA GLY A 319 -8.69 -7.97 -26.98
C GLY A 319 -9.91 -8.87 -26.88
N ARG A 320 -10.08 -9.69 -27.93
CA ARG A 320 -11.14 -10.68 -27.99
C ARG A 320 -10.81 -11.88 -27.11
N ALA A 321 -11.58 -12.12 -26.06
CA ALA A 321 -11.46 -13.35 -25.27
C ALA A 321 -12.07 -14.56 -26.02
N SER A 322 -11.44 -15.73 -25.89
CA SER A 322 -11.84 -16.97 -26.57
C SER A 322 -11.83 -18.18 -25.61
N ASP A 323 -11.92 -19.39 -26.14
CA ASP A 323 -11.77 -20.64 -25.39
C ASP A 323 -10.39 -20.79 -24.72
N VAL A 324 -9.35 -20.18 -25.28
CA VAL A 324 -8.00 -20.13 -24.67
C VAL A 324 -8.05 -19.45 -23.30
N THR A 325 -8.79 -18.34 -23.19
CA THR A 325 -8.96 -17.60 -21.92
C THR A 325 -9.67 -18.45 -20.87
N VAL A 326 -10.65 -19.27 -21.29
CA VAL A 326 -11.33 -20.21 -20.38
C VAL A 326 -10.35 -21.26 -19.87
N GLY A 327 -9.45 -21.77 -20.72
CA GLY A 327 -8.41 -22.70 -20.31
C GLY A 327 -7.41 -22.10 -19.31
N GLN A 328 -7.01 -20.85 -19.51
CA GLN A 328 -6.14 -20.12 -18.55
C GLN A 328 -6.82 -19.95 -17.20
N LEU A 329 -8.07 -19.48 -17.20
CA LEU A 329 -8.88 -19.30 -15.99
C LEU A 329 -9.06 -20.61 -15.23
N THR A 330 -9.47 -21.69 -15.90
CA THR A 330 -9.74 -22.98 -15.26
C THR A 330 -8.48 -23.64 -14.71
N ARG A 331 -7.33 -23.40 -15.33
CA ARG A 331 -6.02 -23.82 -14.81
C ARG A 331 -5.75 -23.21 -13.42
N TYR A 332 -5.92 -21.89 -13.28
CA TYR A 332 -5.70 -21.22 -11.99
C TYR A 332 -6.75 -21.60 -10.94
N MET A 333 -8.01 -21.74 -11.36
CA MET A 333 -9.09 -22.25 -10.51
C MET A 333 -8.74 -23.62 -9.92
N GLY A 334 -8.31 -24.58 -10.76
CA GLY A 334 -7.91 -25.91 -10.31
C GLY A 334 -6.72 -25.89 -9.34
N TRP A 335 -5.71 -25.05 -9.62
CA TRP A 335 -4.55 -24.92 -8.72
C TRP A 335 -4.95 -24.38 -7.34
N LEU A 336 -5.83 -23.37 -7.29
CA LEU A 336 -6.35 -22.83 -6.02
C LEU A 336 -7.18 -23.88 -5.25
N GLU A 337 -7.97 -24.68 -5.96
CA GLU A 337 -8.77 -25.75 -5.35
C GLU A 337 -7.90 -26.81 -4.68
N GLU A 338 -6.74 -27.13 -5.27
CA GLU A 338 -5.80 -28.10 -4.73
C GLU A 338 -4.93 -27.53 -3.59
N HIS A 339 -4.52 -26.25 -3.67
CA HIS A 339 -3.48 -25.70 -2.77
C HIS A 339 -4.01 -24.75 -1.70
N LYS A 340 -5.14 -24.07 -1.93
CA LYS A 340 -5.63 -22.98 -1.06
C LYS A 340 -7.03 -23.25 -0.52
N CYS A 341 -7.90 -23.92 -1.28
CA CYS A 341 -9.22 -24.28 -0.79
C CYS A 341 -9.14 -25.42 0.22
N ARG A 342 -9.81 -25.25 1.37
CA ARG A 342 -10.03 -26.34 2.34
C ARG A 342 -11.40 -26.96 2.10
N ASP A 343 -11.50 -28.26 2.36
CA ASP A 343 -12.77 -29.01 2.36
C ASP A 343 -13.48 -29.11 1.00
N GLY A 344 -12.74 -29.09 -0.11
CA GLY A 344 -13.30 -29.28 -1.46
C GLY A 344 -14.21 -28.14 -1.93
N ARG A 345 -14.07 -26.93 -1.35
CA ARG A 345 -14.79 -25.74 -1.83
C ARG A 345 -14.32 -25.39 -3.23
N SER A 346 -15.27 -25.26 -4.16
CA SER A 346 -14.99 -24.79 -5.51
C SER A 346 -14.56 -23.32 -5.52
N THR A 347 -13.86 -22.94 -6.57
CA THR A 347 -13.53 -21.56 -6.90
C THR A 347 -14.60 -20.93 -7.78
N LYS A 348 -14.52 -19.62 -7.99
CA LYS A 348 -15.23 -18.91 -9.06
C LYS A 348 -14.25 -18.33 -10.05
N GLY A 349 -14.68 -18.20 -11.29
CA GLY A 349 -13.93 -17.55 -12.35
C GLY A 349 -14.69 -16.38 -12.94
N ILE A 350 -13.96 -15.33 -13.31
CA ILE A 350 -14.49 -14.15 -13.98
C ILE A 350 -13.56 -13.83 -15.15
N ILE A 351 -14.14 -13.72 -16.35
CA ILE A 351 -13.42 -13.22 -17.53
C ILE A 351 -13.93 -11.82 -17.83
N ILE A 352 -13.01 -10.88 -18.01
CA ILE A 352 -13.34 -9.49 -18.37
C ILE A 352 -12.62 -9.15 -19.67
N ALA A 353 -13.38 -8.85 -20.73
CA ALA A 353 -12.82 -8.51 -22.02
C ALA A 353 -13.59 -7.42 -22.77
N ALA A 354 -12.93 -6.76 -23.73
CA ALA A 354 -13.58 -5.76 -24.59
C ALA A 354 -14.48 -6.40 -25.64
N GLU A 355 -14.08 -7.57 -26.14
CA GLU A 355 -14.81 -8.34 -27.14
C GLU A 355 -14.74 -9.84 -26.84
N TYR A 356 -15.64 -10.61 -27.45
CA TYR A 356 -15.74 -12.05 -27.26
C TYR A 356 -15.85 -12.81 -28.57
N ASP A 357 -15.13 -13.92 -28.66
CA ASP A 357 -15.36 -14.93 -29.68
C ASP A 357 -16.54 -15.83 -29.27
N PRO A 358 -17.46 -16.22 -30.18
CA PRO A 358 -18.54 -17.15 -29.86
C PRO A 358 -18.10 -18.47 -29.22
N LYS A 359 -16.85 -18.91 -29.42
CA LYS A 359 -16.27 -20.10 -28.75
C LYS A 359 -16.29 -20.01 -27.22
N ILE A 360 -16.17 -18.80 -26.66
CA ILE A 360 -16.21 -18.62 -25.20
C ILE A 360 -17.55 -19.07 -24.64
N TYR A 361 -18.65 -18.77 -25.35
CA TYR A 361 -20.01 -19.14 -24.95
C TYR A 361 -20.20 -20.66 -24.86
N TYR A 362 -19.60 -21.42 -25.79
CA TYR A 362 -19.69 -22.88 -25.75
C TYR A 362 -18.82 -23.48 -24.65
N SER A 363 -17.65 -22.88 -24.39
CA SER A 363 -16.71 -23.34 -23.38
C SER A 363 -17.24 -23.13 -21.96
N THR A 364 -17.80 -21.94 -21.68
CA THR A 364 -18.34 -21.61 -20.35
C THR A 364 -19.58 -22.43 -19.99
N LYS A 365 -20.33 -22.98 -20.95
CA LYS A 365 -21.43 -23.93 -20.66
C LYS A 365 -21.00 -25.19 -19.92
N LYS A 366 -19.71 -25.54 -19.96
CA LYS A 366 -19.16 -26.69 -19.24
C LYS A 366 -18.46 -26.30 -17.94
N VAL A 367 -18.41 -25.00 -17.61
CA VAL A 367 -17.74 -24.47 -16.42
C VAL A 367 -18.75 -23.61 -15.64
N PRO A 368 -19.52 -24.20 -14.70
CA PRO A 368 -20.71 -23.58 -14.13
C PRO A 368 -20.45 -22.38 -13.20
N ASP A 369 -19.24 -22.25 -12.65
CA ASP A 369 -18.83 -21.16 -11.75
C ASP A 369 -18.02 -20.06 -12.48
N VAL A 370 -18.20 -19.90 -13.81
CA VAL A 370 -17.54 -18.85 -14.60
C VAL A 370 -18.53 -17.79 -15.10
N GLU A 371 -18.26 -16.54 -14.75
CA GLU A 371 -18.96 -15.35 -15.24
C GLU A 371 -18.11 -14.62 -16.29
N VAL A 372 -18.75 -13.91 -17.23
CA VAL A 372 -18.08 -13.17 -18.30
C VAL A 372 -18.65 -11.74 -18.36
N PHE A 373 -17.78 -10.72 -18.34
CA PHE A 373 -18.16 -9.30 -18.28
C PHE A 373 -17.50 -8.46 -19.37
N GLU A 374 -18.29 -7.89 -20.27
CA GLU A 374 -17.79 -6.88 -21.21
C GLU A 374 -17.41 -5.58 -20.49
N TYR A 375 -16.19 -5.09 -20.68
CA TYR A 375 -15.82 -3.74 -20.26
C TYR A 375 -15.91 -2.76 -21.43
N ARG A 376 -16.29 -1.52 -21.14
CA ARG A 376 -16.41 -0.45 -22.15
C ARG A 376 -15.74 0.83 -21.67
N LEU A 377 -14.90 1.42 -22.51
CA LEU A 377 -14.33 2.75 -22.29
C LEU A 377 -15.25 3.80 -22.92
N LYS A 378 -15.82 4.68 -22.10
CA LYS A 378 -16.56 5.85 -22.58
C LYS A 378 -15.71 7.10 -22.38
N PHE A 379 -15.28 7.71 -23.48
CA PHE A 379 -14.57 8.98 -23.50
C PHE A 379 -15.40 10.03 -24.24
N GLU A 380 -15.55 11.21 -23.66
CA GLU A 380 -16.32 12.31 -24.23
C GLU A 380 -15.55 13.63 -24.07
N LEU A 381 -15.31 14.31 -25.18
CA LEU A 381 -14.74 15.66 -25.20
C LEU A 381 -15.87 16.66 -25.47
N VAL A 382 -16.18 17.47 -24.47
CA VAL A 382 -17.18 18.53 -24.62
C VAL A 382 -16.46 19.85 -24.90
N PRO A 383 -16.84 20.58 -25.96
CA PRO A 383 -16.19 21.84 -26.31
C PRO A 383 -16.42 22.90 -25.23
N TYR A 384 -15.37 23.67 -24.94
CA TYR A 384 -15.51 24.88 -24.15
C TYR A 384 -16.30 25.92 -24.95
N VAL A 385 -17.53 26.19 -24.52
CA VAL A 385 -18.36 27.27 -25.06
C VAL A 385 -18.01 28.55 -24.30
N LYS A 386 -17.45 29.53 -25.01
CA LYS A 386 -17.14 30.86 -24.47
C LYS A 386 -18.40 31.68 -24.20
#